data_AF-A0A382MIL3-F1
#
_entry.id   AF-A0A382MIL3-F1
#
_cell.length_a   1.000
_cell.length_b   1.000
_cell.length_c   1.000
_cell.angle_alpha   90.00
_cell.angle_beta   90.00
_cell.angle_gamma   90.00
#
_symmetry.space_group_name_H-M   'P 1'
#
loop_
_entity.id
_entity.type
_entity.pdbx_description
1 polymer ?
#
loop_
_entity_poly.entity_id
_entity_poly.type
_entity_poly.pdbx_seq_one_letter_code
_entity_poly.pdbx_strand_id
1 'polypeptide(L)'
;DLEMLIDIVRSLQIDDTTEQTRIVEAITAIYQVVNQVKEALKNKMRTLMSAEGAAQFNAQILLLSQTAVNYLDMSDSPEKCDEYFNNILNQLEDLGGDFADFPEYIEQLDQKRSELETAFEQKRLQLEEARNRKATALVSSAERMLKSIEHKLGTFEDVNDINGYMASDRMIDSLRERVEELQALDKSGEAEGLHSQLKSIHEEAVRQLKDRQELYVDGQNIIQFGKHKFAVNAQPLDLTMVRRGEEQNLHLTGTQYFEEVTDEAFLSTREVWNQQVVSEDKEVYRAEYLAYLLWQKLEKEGLERMTEVVEMTKKQRLKLVQDYMGDRYSEAYTKGIHDQDAEKILVAVLNTQAALKLARYYPRARAWGAVFWHKFCEEDIRK
;
A
#
# COMPACT_ATOMS: atom_id res chain seq x y z
N ASP A 1 65.99 25.13 30.47
CA ASP A 1 66.58 26.11 31.42
C ASP A 1 66.71 25.65 32.88
N LEU A 2 65.83 24.80 33.42
CA LEU A 2 65.97 24.27 34.80
C LEU A 2 66.98 23.12 34.95
N GLU A 3 67.13 22.26 33.95
CA GLU A 3 68.19 21.23 33.90
C GLU A 3 69.59 21.86 33.87
N MET A 4 69.71 23.00 33.18
CA MET A 4 70.95 23.77 33.08
C MET A 4 71.45 24.27 34.45
N LEU A 5 70.53 24.61 35.36
CA LEU A 5 70.85 24.99 36.75
C LEU A 5 71.37 23.82 37.59
N ILE A 6 70.87 22.60 37.36
CA ILE A 6 71.36 21.38 38.04
C ILE A 6 72.77 21.05 37.59
N ASP A 7 73.05 21.17 36.29
CA ASP A 7 74.36 20.88 35.72
C ASP A 7 75.43 21.92 36.11
N ILE A 8 75.06 23.21 36.19
CA ILE A 8 75.95 24.28 36.68
C ILE A 8 76.31 24.06 38.15
N VAL A 9 75.37 23.61 38.98
CA VAL A 9 75.60 23.43 40.43
C VAL A 9 76.38 22.15 40.72
N ARG A 10 76.24 21.11 39.88
CA ARG A 10 77.09 19.92 39.92
C ARG A 10 78.53 20.18 39.43
N SER A 11 78.75 21.19 38.60
CA SER A 11 80.06 21.53 38.04
C SER A 11 80.85 22.58 38.85
N LEU A 12 80.22 23.20 39.86
CA LEU A 12 80.85 24.12 40.81
C LEU A 12 81.69 23.33 41.84
N GLN A 13 83.01 23.41 41.78
CA GLN A 13 83.90 22.99 42.88
C GLN A 13 83.93 24.07 43.96
N ILE A 14 83.36 23.78 45.13
CA ILE A 14 83.26 24.69 46.27
C ILE A 14 83.99 24.05 47.45
N ASP A 15 85.03 24.72 47.98
CA ASP A 15 85.85 24.21 49.08
C ASP A 15 85.17 24.32 50.46
N ASP A 16 84.17 25.20 50.61
CA ASP A 16 83.40 25.39 51.83
C ASP A 16 82.07 24.60 51.77
N THR A 17 82.04 23.51 52.54
CA THR A 17 80.87 22.61 52.61
C THR A 17 79.61 23.31 53.12
N THR A 18 79.74 24.38 53.91
CA THR A 18 78.61 25.12 54.48
C THR A 18 77.89 25.95 53.39
N GLU A 19 78.66 26.61 52.52
CA GLU A 19 78.13 27.39 51.40
C GLU A 19 77.54 26.49 50.31
N GLN A 20 78.15 25.33 50.08
CA GLN A 20 77.61 24.33 49.15
C GLN A 20 76.21 23.83 49.60
N THR A 21 76.05 23.50 50.89
CA THR A 21 74.74 23.11 51.44
C THR A 21 73.72 24.24 51.30
N ARG A 22 74.10 25.49 51.60
CA ARG A 22 73.21 26.66 51.49
C ARG A 22 72.73 26.89 50.05
N ILE A 23 73.62 26.73 49.06
CA ILE A 23 73.28 26.88 47.64
C ILE A 23 72.32 25.78 47.19
N VAL A 24 72.58 24.52 47.55
CA VAL A 24 71.72 23.38 47.21
C VAL A 24 70.34 23.52 47.85
N GLU A 25 70.26 23.97 49.11
CA GLU A 25 68.99 24.25 49.79
C GLU A 25 68.21 25.38 49.10
N ALA A 26 68.87 26.47 48.71
CA ALA A 26 68.25 27.57 47.98
C ALA A 26 67.69 27.14 46.62
N ILE A 27 68.43 26.31 45.86
CA ILE A 27 67.97 25.77 44.58
C ILE A 27 66.80 24.80 44.78
N THR A 28 66.88 23.94 45.80
CA THR A 28 65.80 23.01 46.13
C THR A 28 64.52 23.76 46.51
N ALA A 29 64.63 24.86 47.27
CA ALA A 29 63.52 25.74 47.59
C ALA A 29 62.91 26.39 46.33
N ILE A 30 63.75 26.84 45.38
CA ILE A 30 63.28 27.35 44.08
C ILE A 30 62.54 26.26 43.30
N TYR A 31 63.05 25.02 43.27
CA TYR A 31 62.37 23.89 42.64
C TYR A 31 61.01 23.59 43.28
N GLN A 32 60.91 23.65 44.60
CA GLN A 32 59.64 23.48 45.30
C GLN A 32 58.64 24.57 44.91
N VAL A 33 59.07 25.83 44.84
CA VAL A 33 58.22 26.95 44.39
C VAL A 33 57.81 26.78 42.93
N VAL A 34 58.74 26.42 42.03
CA VAL A 34 58.44 26.19 40.62
C VAL A 34 57.45 25.04 40.45
N ASN A 35 57.63 23.93 41.18
CA ASN A 35 56.71 22.79 41.13
C ASN A 35 55.33 23.16 41.71
N GLN A 36 55.28 23.92 42.80
CA GLN A 36 54.02 24.43 43.36
C GLN A 36 53.30 25.37 42.38
N VAL A 37 54.02 26.27 41.72
CA VAL A 37 53.45 27.17 40.70
C VAL A 37 53.00 26.38 39.47
N LYS A 38 53.76 25.36 39.05
CA LYS A 38 53.36 24.44 37.96
C LYS A 38 52.07 23.71 38.30
N GLU A 39 51.97 23.13 39.49
CA GLU A 39 50.76 22.42 39.93
C GLU A 39 49.58 23.38 40.14
N ALA A 40 49.81 24.59 40.66
CA ALA A 40 48.79 25.62 40.77
C ALA A 40 48.30 26.08 39.39
N LEU A 41 49.20 26.26 38.42
CA LEU A 41 48.86 26.60 37.03
C LEU A 41 48.09 25.46 36.36
N LYS A 42 48.54 24.20 36.51
CA LYS A 42 47.85 23.02 36.00
C LYS A 42 46.44 22.89 36.57
N ASN A 43 46.29 23.08 37.88
CA ASN A 43 44.98 23.09 38.54
C ASN A 43 44.09 24.25 38.09
N LYS A 44 44.66 25.45 37.91
CA LYS A 44 43.93 26.63 37.43
C LYS A 44 43.50 26.48 35.97
N MET A 45 44.36 25.95 35.10
CA MET A 45 44.03 25.57 33.73
C MET A 45 42.89 24.55 33.71
N ARG A 46 42.96 23.50 34.55
CA ARG A 46 41.90 22.50 34.67
C ARG A 46 40.56 23.10 35.12
N THR A 47 40.58 24.06 36.05
CA THR A 47 39.34 24.72 36.53
C THR A 47 38.74 25.68 35.50
N LEU A 48 39.57 26.43 34.77
CA LEU A 48 39.10 27.31 33.70
C LEU A 48 38.55 26.51 32.51
N MET A 49 39.27 25.49 32.06
CA MET A 49 38.82 24.61 30.98
C MET A 49 37.60 23.77 31.37
N SER A 50 37.41 23.42 32.65
CA SER A 50 36.20 22.71 33.07
C SER A 50 34.93 23.57 32.95
N ALA A 51 35.00 24.88 33.22
CA ALA A 51 33.84 25.77 33.11
C ALA A 51 33.62 26.29 31.68
N GLU A 52 34.68 26.73 30.99
CA GLU A 52 34.59 27.28 29.63
C GLU A 52 34.51 26.16 28.58
N GLY A 53 35.26 25.06 28.79
CA GLY A 53 35.24 23.89 27.92
C GLY A 53 33.91 23.14 27.96
N ALA A 54 33.21 23.11 29.11
CA ALA A 54 31.86 22.55 29.16
C ALA A 54 30.87 23.30 28.26
N ALA A 55 30.92 24.65 28.26
CA ALA A 55 30.06 25.46 27.41
C ALA A 55 30.41 25.29 25.93
N GLN A 56 31.70 25.27 25.60
CA GLN A 56 32.18 25.05 24.22
C GLN A 56 31.83 23.65 23.70
N PHE A 57 32.06 22.61 24.50
CA PHE A 57 31.71 21.22 24.16
C PHE A 57 30.22 21.08 23.89
N ASN A 58 29.37 21.58 24.79
CA ASN A 58 27.92 21.52 24.61
C ASN A 58 27.46 22.25 23.34
N ALA A 59 28.05 23.41 23.03
CA ALA A 59 27.73 24.14 21.81
C ALA A 59 28.12 23.36 20.55
N GLN A 60 29.29 22.71 20.56
CA GLN A 60 29.76 21.89 19.44
C GLN A 60 28.94 20.61 19.24
N ILE A 61 28.61 19.89 20.33
CA ILE A 61 27.72 18.72 20.27
C ILE A 61 26.32 19.10 19.76
N LEU A 62 25.80 20.26 20.16
CA LEU A 62 24.53 20.76 19.66
C LEU A 62 24.60 21.05 18.16
N LEU A 63 25.66 21.70 17.69
CA LEU A 63 25.89 21.98 16.28
C LEU A 63 26.01 20.68 15.47
N LEU A 64 26.81 19.72 15.94
CA LEU A 64 26.95 18.40 15.35
C LEU A 64 25.60 17.69 15.24
N SER A 65 24.79 17.73 16.31
CA SER A 65 23.46 17.14 16.32
C SER A 65 22.54 17.77 15.27
N GLN A 66 22.60 19.09 15.10
CA GLN A 66 21.84 19.79 14.05
C GLN A 66 22.33 19.42 12.65
N THR A 67 23.64 19.32 12.43
CA THR A 67 24.23 18.86 11.17
C THR A 67 23.80 17.43 10.86
N ALA A 68 23.80 16.54 11.86
CA ALA A 68 23.37 15.16 11.68
C ALA A 68 21.89 15.06 11.29
N VAL A 69 21.01 15.86 11.91
CA VAL A 69 19.60 15.95 11.51
C VAL A 69 19.47 16.41 10.05
N ASN A 70 20.21 17.45 9.65
CA ASN A 70 20.18 17.95 8.29
C ASN A 70 20.65 16.89 7.27
N TYR A 71 21.71 16.15 7.59
CA TYR A 71 22.18 15.05 6.76
C TYR A 71 21.17 13.91 6.66
N LEU A 72 20.54 13.51 7.77
CA LEU A 72 19.46 12.50 7.76
C LEU A 72 18.27 12.93 6.87
N ASP A 73 17.96 14.22 6.82
CA ASP A 73 16.92 14.78 5.96
C ASP A 73 17.34 14.81 4.48
N MET A 74 18.61 15.10 4.19
CA MET A 74 19.18 15.13 2.84
C MET A 74 19.50 13.75 2.26
N SER A 75 19.56 12.70 3.09
CA SER A 75 19.74 11.32 2.66
C SER A 75 18.53 10.81 1.88
N ASP A 76 18.67 10.73 0.56
CA ASP A 76 17.70 10.17 -0.38
C ASP A 76 18.08 8.76 -0.88
N SER A 77 19.29 8.27 -0.56
CA SER A 77 19.75 6.92 -0.86
C SER A 77 20.52 6.31 0.32
N PRO A 78 20.57 4.96 0.44
CA PRO A 78 21.39 4.27 1.43
C PRO A 78 22.87 4.69 1.38
N GLU A 79 23.41 4.88 0.17
CA GLU A 79 24.81 5.25 -0.05
C GLU A 79 25.11 6.65 0.46
N LYS A 80 24.16 7.60 0.34
CA LYS A 80 24.30 8.94 0.95
C LYS A 80 24.22 8.90 2.48
N CYS A 81 23.43 7.99 3.06
CA CYS A 81 23.46 7.80 4.53
C CYS A 81 24.86 7.42 5.00
N ASP A 82 25.51 6.48 4.30
CA ASP A 82 26.86 6.03 4.65
C ASP A 82 27.90 7.16 4.46
N GLU A 83 27.81 7.93 3.38
CA GLU A 83 28.68 9.09 3.14
C GLU A 83 28.54 10.15 4.24
N TYR A 84 27.31 10.55 4.57
CA TYR A 84 27.08 11.55 5.60
C TYR A 84 27.42 11.07 7.00
N PHE A 85 27.18 9.79 7.29
CA PHE A 85 27.58 9.21 8.57
C PHE A 85 29.11 9.22 8.73
N ASN A 86 29.87 8.88 7.68
CA ASN A 86 31.33 9.00 7.70
C ASN A 86 31.80 10.44 7.96
N ASN A 87 31.12 11.44 7.39
CA ASN A 87 31.43 12.84 7.67
C ASN A 87 31.18 13.22 9.13
N ILE A 88 30.11 12.70 9.73
CA ILE A 88 29.82 12.88 11.17
C ILE A 88 30.86 12.17 12.05
N LEU A 89 31.30 10.97 11.66
CA LEU A 89 32.36 10.25 12.37
C LEU A 89 33.67 11.04 12.39
N ASN A 90 34.07 11.62 11.26
CA ASN A 90 35.26 12.47 11.20
C ASN A 90 35.13 13.69 12.15
N GLN A 91 33.96 14.35 12.17
CA GLN A 91 33.72 15.48 13.08
C GLN A 91 33.72 15.07 14.56
N LEU A 92 33.23 13.86 14.88
CA LEU A 92 33.29 13.30 16.23
C LEU A 92 34.73 12.98 16.65
N GLU A 93 35.54 12.45 15.74
CA GLU A 93 36.97 12.18 15.99
C GLU A 93 37.75 13.48 16.22
N ASP A 94 37.53 14.49 15.39
CA ASP A 94 38.12 15.82 15.56
C ASP A 94 37.76 16.41 16.93
N LEU A 95 36.48 16.32 17.32
CA LEU A 95 36.04 16.78 18.64
C LEU A 95 36.67 15.97 19.78
N GLY A 96 36.82 14.65 19.60
CA GLY A 96 37.49 13.79 20.57
C GLY A 96 38.96 14.17 20.78
N GLY A 97 39.65 14.58 19.72
CA GLY A 97 41.01 15.11 19.77
C GLY A 97 41.11 16.42 20.56
N ASP A 98 40.20 17.36 20.29
CA ASP A 98 40.17 18.68 20.95
C ASP A 98 39.92 18.59 22.47
N PHE A 99 39.19 17.56 22.92
CA PHE A 99 38.80 17.38 24.33
C PHE A 99 39.45 16.16 25.02
N ALA A 100 40.55 15.63 24.49
CA ALA A 100 41.19 14.39 24.94
C ALA A 100 41.60 14.36 26.44
N ASP A 101 41.86 15.51 27.05
CA ASP A 101 42.26 15.61 28.46
C ASP A 101 41.10 15.43 29.47
N PHE A 102 39.87 15.24 28.99
CA PHE A 102 38.64 15.19 29.80
C PHE A 102 37.84 13.90 29.56
N PRO A 103 38.02 12.87 30.42
CA PRO A 103 37.34 11.58 30.26
C PRO A 103 35.81 11.65 30.19
N GLU A 104 35.20 12.60 30.90
CA GLU A 104 33.74 12.81 30.93
C GLU A 104 33.14 13.25 29.57
N TYR A 105 33.94 13.90 28.71
CA TYR A 105 33.52 14.31 27.37
C TYR A 105 33.70 13.18 26.36
N ILE A 106 34.69 12.31 26.56
CA ILE A 106 34.88 11.10 25.75
C ILE A 106 33.69 10.15 25.91
N GLU A 107 33.21 9.93 27.14
CA GLU A 107 32.03 9.09 27.37
C GLU A 107 30.76 9.66 26.68
N GLN A 108 30.58 10.98 26.72
CA GLN A 108 29.47 11.65 26.02
C GLN A 108 29.59 11.56 24.50
N LEU A 109 30.82 11.66 23.96
CA LEU A 109 31.08 11.49 22.53
C LEU A 109 30.79 10.07 22.06
N ASP A 110 31.19 9.07 22.83
CA ASP A 110 30.90 7.66 22.54
C ASP A 110 29.38 7.39 22.57
N GLN A 111 28.68 7.92 23.57
CA GLN A 111 27.22 7.84 23.61
C GLN A 111 26.60 8.51 22.38
N LYS A 112 27.08 9.70 22.00
CA LYS A 112 26.55 10.41 20.84
C LYS A 112 26.84 9.71 19.53
N ARG A 113 28.01 9.10 19.38
CA ARG A 113 28.37 8.25 18.25
C ARG A 113 27.38 7.10 18.10
N SER A 114 27.11 6.37 19.18
CA SER A 114 26.18 5.24 19.17
C SER A 114 24.75 5.66 18.83
N GLU A 115 24.29 6.80 19.36
CA GLU A 115 22.98 7.38 19.01
C GLU A 115 22.88 7.70 17.51
N LEU A 116 23.89 8.36 16.95
CA LEU A 116 23.91 8.76 15.55
C LEU A 116 24.05 7.55 14.62
N GLU A 117 24.89 6.58 14.97
CA GLU A 117 25.01 5.30 14.24
C GLU A 117 23.64 4.61 14.14
N THR A 118 22.92 4.51 15.25
CA THR A 118 21.58 3.92 15.29
C THR A 118 20.60 4.70 14.40
N ALA A 119 20.65 6.04 14.42
CA ALA A 119 19.75 6.88 13.63
C ALA A 119 20.02 6.77 12.11
N PHE A 120 21.30 6.79 11.70
CA PHE A 120 21.68 6.63 10.29
C PHE A 120 21.37 5.22 9.79
N GLU A 121 21.59 4.18 10.60
CA GLU A 121 21.24 2.81 10.24
C GLU A 121 19.73 2.63 10.07
N GLN A 122 18.92 3.20 10.96
CA GLN A 122 17.46 3.19 10.83
C GLN A 122 16.99 3.88 9.54
N LYS A 123 17.56 5.05 9.22
CA LYS A 123 17.24 5.77 7.97
C LYS A 123 17.66 4.97 6.73
N ARG A 124 18.84 4.35 6.76
CA ARG A 124 19.37 3.49 5.68
C ARG A 124 18.44 2.31 5.43
N LEU A 125 18.05 1.58 6.48
CA LEU A 125 17.09 0.48 6.41
C LEU A 125 15.74 0.94 5.86
N GLN A 126 15.23 2.09 6.29
CA GLN A 126 13.98 2.66 5.79
C GLN A 126 14.04 2.94 4.28
N LEU A 127 15.13 3.53 3.80
CA LEU A 127 15.34 3.81 2.36
C LEU A 127 15.48 2.52 1.56
N GLU A 128 16.20 1.53 2.09
CA GLU A 128 16.34 0.23 1.45
C GLU A 128 15.01 -0.52 1.36
N GLU A 129 14.20 -0.51 2.41
CA GLU A 129 12.84 -1.05 2.39
C GLU A 129 11.97 -0.35 1.34
N ALA A 130 12.04 0.99 1.26
CA ALA A 130 11.30 1.76 0.26
C ALA A 130 11.73 1.38 -1.17
N ARG A 131 13.05 1.25 -1.42
CA ARG A 131 13.63 0.78 -2.69
C ARG A 131 13.12 -0.61 -3.04
N ASN A 132 13.15 -1.54 -2.09
CA ASN A 132 12.68 -2.92 -2.28
C ASN A 132 11.17 -2.98 -2.56
N ARG A 133 10.34 -2.26 -1.79
CA ARG A 133 8.88 -2.20 -2.03
C ARG A 133 8.55 -1.66 -3.41
N LYS A 134 9.24 -0.61 -3.87
CA LYS A 134 9.08 -0.06 -5.22
C LYS A 134 9.46 -1.09 -6.29
N ALA A 135 10.59 -1.76 -6.12
CA ALA A 135 11.02 -2.83 -7.03
C ALA A 135 10.00 -3.97 -7.12
N THR A 136 9.49 -4.47 -5.99
CA THR A 136 8.46 -5.52 -5.96
C THR A 136 7.19 -5.08 -6.70
N ALA A 137 6.75 -3.84 -6.53
CA ALA A 137 5.59 -3.30 -7.24
C ALA A 137 5.81 -3.24 -8.76
N LEU A 138 7.01 -2.84 -9.20
CA LEU A 138 7.39 -2.83 -10.62
C LEU A 138 7.39 -4.25 -11.22
N VAL A 139 8.01 -5.21 -10.53
CA VAL A 139 8.04 -6.62 -10.97
C VAL A 139 6.63 -7.19 -11.08
N SER A 140 5.80 -7.04 -10.04
CA SER A 140 4.40 -7.52 -10.07
C SER A 140 3.58 -6.88 -11.19
N SER A 141 3.86 -5.62 -11.52
CA SER A 141 3.22 -4.94 -12.65
C SER A 141 3.71 -5.49 -14.00
N ALA A 142 5.01 -5.70 -14.15
CA ALA A 142 5.63 -6.25 -15.34
C ALA A 142 5.16 -7.69 -15.62
N GLU A 143 5.05 -8.54 -14.59
CA GLU A 143 4.54 -9.92 -14.72
C GLU A 143 3.09 -9.96 -15.23
N ARG A 144 2.23 -9.04 -14.79
CA ARG A 144 0.86 -8.91 -15.33
C ARG A 144 0.87 -8.49 -16.79
N MET A 145 1.76 -7.57 -17.18
CA MET A 145 1.92 -7.18 -18.58
C MET A 145 2.43 -8.35 -19.42
N LEU A 146 3.41 -9.12 -18.94
CA LEU A 146 3.93 -10.30 -19.62
C LEU A 146 2.83 -11.33 -19.89
N LYS A 147 1.96 -11.61 -18.93
CA LYS A 147 0.78 -12.50 -19.15
C LYS A 147 -0.16 -11.95 -20.22
N SER A 148 -0.38 -10.63 -20.24
CA SER A 148 -1.21 -9.99 -21.27
C SER A 148 -0.56 -10.04 -22.65
N ILE A 149 0.76 -9.84 -22.72
CA ILE A 149 1.57 -9.96 -23.94
C ILE A 149 1.49 -11.40 -24.46
N GLU A 150 1.72 -12.40 -23.61
CA GLU A 150 1.63 -13.82 -23.94
C GLU A 150 0.27 -14.18 -24.53
N HIS A 151 -0.83 -13.77 -23.86
CA HIS A 151 -2.17 -13.99 -24.37
C HIS A 151 -2.40 -13.32 -25.73
N LYS A 152 -1.94 -12.07 -25.89
CA LYS A 152 -2.08 -11.32 -27.15
C LYS A 152 -1.29 -11.97 -28.28
N LEU A 153 -0.06 -12.41 -28.02
CA LEU A 153 0.78 -13.08 -29.00
C LEU A 153 0.14 -14.37 -29.53
N GLY A 154 -0.53 -15.13 -28.65
CA GLY A 154 -1.26 -16.35 -29.03
C GLY A 154 -2.45 -16.13 -29.96
N THR A 155 -2.92 -14.88 -30.14
CA THR A 155 -4.04 -14.55 -31.05
C THR A 155 -3.61 -14.28 -32.49
N PHE A 156 -2.33 -14.01 -32.73
CA PHE A 156 -1.85 -13.69 -34.08
C PHE A 156 -1.77 -14.93 -34.97
N GLU A 157 -1.99 -14.73 -36.28
CA GLU A 157 -1.98 -15.79 -37.28
C GLU A 157 -0.75 -15.74 -38.20
N ASP A 158 0.03 -14.66 -38.14
CA ASP A 158 1.27 -14.47 -38.88
C ASP A 158 2.44 -14.09 -37.94
N VAL A 159 3.63 -14.59 -38.28
CA VAL A 159 4.89 -14.27 -37.59
C VAL A 159 5.23 -12.79 -37.76
N ASN A 160 4.88 -12.17 -38.89
CA ASN A 160 5.12 -10.74 -39.09
C ASN A 160 4.30 -9.88 -38.11
N ASP A 161 3.07 -10.28 -37.80
CA ASP A 161 2.24 -9.58 -36.83
C ASP A 161 2.79 -9.69 -35.41
N ILE A 162 3.29 -10.88 -35.03
CA ILE A 162 4.01 -11.10 -33.76
C ILE A 162 5.22 -10.17 -33.67
N ASN A 163 6.06 -10.13 -34.71
CA ASN A 163 7.25 -9.28 -34.74
C ASN A 163 6.88 -7.78 -34.72
N GLY A 164 5.84 -7.38 -35.45
CA GLY A 164 5.34 -6.01 -35.48
C GLY A 164 4.85 -5.53 -34.11
N TYR A 165 4.08 -6.38 -33.43
CA TYR A 165 3.64 -6.13 -32.06
C TYR A 165 4.82 -5.97 -31.09
N MET A 166 5.79 -6.89 -31.14
CA MET A 166 7.00 -6.84 -30.29
C MET A 166 7.90 -5.63 -30.56
N ALA A 167 7.86 -5.08 -31.78
CA ALA A 167 8.67 -3.94 -32.15
C ALA A 167 8.07 -2.61 -31.70
N SER A 168 6.75 -2.44 -31.81
CA SER A 168 6.10 -1.11 -31.78
C SER A 168 4.90 -0.98 -30.85
N ASP A 169 4.48 -2.04 -30.15
CA ASP A 169 3.33 -1.94 -29.26
C ASP A 169 3.66 -1.20 -27.95
N ARG A 170 2.74 -0.32 -27.52
CA ARG A 170 2.89 0.50 -26.31
C ARG A 170 3.09 -0.35 -25.05
N MET A 171 2.50 -1.54 -24.96
CA MET A 171 2.66 -2.44 -23.83
C MET A 171 4.09 -2.97 -23.73
N ILE A 172 4.77 -3.18 -24.87
CA ILE A 172 6.17 -3.60 -24.91
C ILE A 172 7.09 -2.47 -24.48
N ASP A 173 6.86 -1.26 -24.99
CA ASP A 173 7.64 -0.08 -24.58
C ASP A 173 7.45 0.19 -23.08
N SER A 174 6.21 0.13 -22.62
CA SER A 174 5.88 0.15 -21.20
C SER A 174 6.66 -0.89 -20.39
N LEU A 175 6.78 -2.14 -20.87
CA LEU A 175 7.56 -3.15 -20.17
C LEU A 175 9.06 -2.80 -20.14
N ARG A 176 9.62 -2.28 -21.24
CA ARG A 176 11.02 -1.82 -21.32
C ARG A 176 11.29 -0.69 -20.32
N GLU A 177 10.37 0.28 -20.18
CA GLU A 177 10.47 1.35 -19.17
C GLU A 177 10.57 0.77 -17.75
N ARG A 178 9.81 -0.29 -17.41
CA ARG A 178 9.89 -0.90 -16.06
C ARG A 178 11.21 -1.62 -15.83
N VAL A 179 11.80 -2.19 -16.88
CA VAL A 179 13.14 -2.79 -16.83
C VAL A 179 14.19 -1.70 -16.56
N GLU A 180 14.11 -0.56 -17.23
CA GLU A 180 14.99 0.59 -16.99
C GLU A 180 14.81 1.16 -15.57
N GLU A 181 13.58 1.27 -15.09
CA GLU A 181 13.29 1.70 -13.72
C GLU A 181 13.90 0.75 -12.67
N LEU A 182 13.87 -0.56 -12.91
CA LEU A 182 14.52 -1.55 -12.04
C LEU A 182 16.04 -1.43 -12.06
N GLN A 183 16.65 -1.21 -13.23
CA GLN A 183 18.09 -0.96 -13.33
C GLN A 183 18.48 0.30 -12.55
N ALA A 184 17.69 1.37 -12.63
CA ALA A 184 17.91 2.60 -11.87
C ALA A 184 17.75 2.43 -10.34
N LEU A 185 17.15 1.32 -9.88
CA LEU A 185 17.03 0.97 -8.46
C LEU A 185 18.07 -0.06 -8.01
N ASP A 186 19.11 -0.32 -8.80
CA ASP A 186 20.13 -1.37 -8.59
C ASP A 186 19.53 -2.79 -8.51
N LYS A 187 18.40 -3.01 -9.20
CA LYS A 187 17.67 -4.29 -9.29
C LYS A 187 17.91 -4.99 -10.61
N SER A 188 19.20 -5.13 -10.97
CA SER A 188 19.64 -5.70 -12.24
C SER A 188 19.20 -7.15 -12.44
N GLY A 189 19.17 -7.95 -11.36
CA GLY A 189 18.73 -9.35 -11.43
C GLY A 189 17.25 -9.47 -11.80
N GLU A 190 16.37 -8.69 -11.18
CA GLU A 190 14.95 -8.66 -11.56
C GLU A 190 14.74 -8.11 -12.98
N ALA A 191 15.49 -7.07 -13.35
CA ALA A 191 15.44 -6.48 -14.69
C ALA A 191 15.83 -7.50 -15.79
N GLU A 192 16.94 -8.22 -15.62
CA GLU A 192 17.38 -9.29 -16.53
C GLU A 192 16.37 -10.44 -16.59
N GLY A 193 15.78 -10.80 -15.45
CA GLY A 193 14.71 -11.81 -15.37
C GLY A 193 13.52 -11.47 -16.26
N LEU A 194 13.01 -10.23 -16.19
CA LEU A 194 11.90 -9.78 -17.03
C LEU A 194 12.28 -9.74 -18.51
N HIS A 195 13.50 -9.33 -18.84
CA HIS A 195 13.97 -9.30 -20.22
C HIS A 195 14.07 -10.71 -20.83
N SER A 196 14.58 -11.66 -20.04
CA SER A 196 14.63 -13.08 -20.40
C SER A 196 13.22 -13.66 -20.61
N GLN A 197 12.29 -13.39 -19.69
CA GLN A 197 10.90 -13.85 -19.82
C GLN A 197 10.21 -13.31 -21.09
N LEU A 198 10.39 -12.02 -21.39
CA LEU A 198 9.83 -11.43 -22.62
C LEU A 198 10.36 -12.14 -23.87
N LYS A 199 11.66 -12.41 -23.90
CA LYS A 199 12.30 -13.14 -25.01
C LYS A 199 11.77 -14.56 -25.13
N SER A 200 11.64 -15.28 -24.02
CA SER A 200 11.09 -16.64 -24.01
C SER A 200 9.64 -16.67 -24.49
N ILE A 201 8.79 -15.74 -24.04
CA ILE A 201 7.39 -15.61 -24.49
C ILE A 201 7.34 -15.36 -26.01
N HIS A 202 8.23 -14.52 -26.54
CA HIS A 202 8.31 -14.26 -27.97
C HIS A 202 8.70 -15.51 -28.78
N GLU A 203 9.77 -16.20 -28.37
CA GLU A 203 10.25 -17.41 -29.05
C GLU A 203 9.19 -18.53 -29.01
N GLU A 204 8.51 -18.70 -27.87
CA GLU A 204 7.46 -19.68 -27.69
C GLU A 204 6.22 -19.36 -28.54
N ALA A 205 5.80 -18.09 -28.62
CA ALA A 205 4.69 -17.68 -29.47
C ALA A 205 4.97 -17.97 -30.96
N VAL A 206 6.19 -17.69 -31.44
CA VAL A 206 6.59 -18.00 -32.83
C VAL A 206 6.60 -19.52 -33.07
N ARG A 207 7.05 -20.31 -32.10
CA ARG A 207 7.04 -21.78 -32.19
C ARG A 207 5.61 -22.32 -32.24
N GLN A 208 4.77 -21.96 -31.29
CA GLN A 208 3.37 -22.40 -31.21
C GLN A 208 2.58 -22.03 -32.48
N LEU A 209 2.84 -20.85 -33.05
CA LEU A 209 2.24 -20.45 -34.30
C LEU A 209 2.63 -21.39 -35.46
N LYS A 210 3.91 -21.73 -35.58
CA LYS A 210 4.40 -22.67 -36.61
C LYS A 210 3.78 -24.05 -36.42
N ASP A 211 3.80 -24.58 -35.20
CA ASP A 211 3.22 -25.87 -34.88
C ASP A 211 1.72 -25.91 -35.23
N ARG A 212 0.98 -24.82 -34.93
CA ARG A 212 -0.42 -24.67 -35.32
C ARG A 212 -0.59 -24.62 -36.85
N GLN A 213 0.20 -23.83 -37.56
CA GLN A 213 0.12 -23.74 -39.02
C GLN A 213 0.46 -25.08 -39.71
N GLU A 214 1.36 -25.89 -39.15
CA GLU A 214 1.66 -27.24 -39.65
C GLU A 214 0.53 -28.24 -39.41
N LEU A 215 -0.20 -28.11 -38.31
CA LEU A 215 -1.29 -29.01 -37.93
C LEU A 215 -2.61 -28.73 -38.68
N TYR A 216 -2.92 -27.47 -38.96
CA TYR A 216 -4.18 -27.05 -39.58
C TYR A 216 -4.00 -26.81 -41.07
N VAL A 217 -4.75 -27.57 -41.88
CA VAL A 217 -4.71 -27.45 -43.34
C VAL A 217 -5.79 -26.48 -43.81
N ASP A 218 -5.40 -25.51 -44.65
CA ASP A 218 -6.27 -24.52 -45.29
C ASP A 218 -7.03 -23.57 -44.33
N GLY A 219 -6.52 -23.33 -43.11
CA GLY A 219 -7.10 -22.36 -42.16
C GLY A 219 -8.50 -22.71 -41.65
N GLN A 220 -8.96 -23.94 -41.93
CA GLN A 220 -10.21 -24.49 -41.41
C GLN A 220 -9.89 -25.31 -40.16
N ASN A 221 -10.88 -25.52 -39.28
CA ASN A 221 -10.76 -26.43 -38.13
C ASN A 221 -10.63 -27.90 -38.59
N ILE A 222 -9.61 -28.20 -39.39
CA ILE A 222 -9.34 -29.48 -40.00
C ILE A 222 -7.88 -29.83 -39.70
N ILE A 223 -7.68 -30.80 -38.81
CA ILE A 223 -6.36 -31.35 -38.55
C ILE A 223 -6.09 -32.48 -39.55
N GLN A 224 -4.94 -32.43 -40.22
CA GLN A 224 -4.52 -33.51 -41.12
C GLN A 224 -3.50 -34.43 -40.43
N PHE A 225 -3.90 -35.65 -40.15
CA PHE A 225 -2.99 -36.72 -39.72
C PHE A 225 -2.75 -37.69 -40.88
N GLY A 226 -1.59 -37.54 -41.54
CA GLY A 226 -1.23 -38.33 -42.71
C GLY A 226 -2.18 -38.08 -43.89
N LYS A 227 -3.02 -39.07 -44.24
CA LYS A 227 -4.01 -38.98 -45.32
C LYS A 227 -5.42 -38.62 -44.85
N HIS A 228 -5.65 -38.57 -43.54
CA HIS A 228 -6.98 -38.37 -42.96
C HIS A 228 -7.15 -36.93 -42.48
N LYS A 229 -8.31 -36.34 -42.76
CA LYS A 229 -8.70 -35.00 -42.34
C LYS A 229 -9.79 -35.14 -41.26
N PHE A 230 -9.59 -34.48 -40.11
CA PHE A 230 -10.52 -34.51 -38.98
C PHE A 230 -11.08 -33.11 -38.74
N ALA A 231 -12.40 -32.96 -38.74
CA ALA A 231 -13.04 -31.73 -38.31
C ALA A 231 -12.90 -31.59 -36.79
N VAL A 232 -12.40 -30.45 -36.33
CA VAL A 232 -12.20 -30.11 -34.94
C VAL A 232 -13.26 -29.09 -34.53
N ASN A 233 -13.88 -29.31 -33.38
CA ASN A 233 -14.70 -28.27 -32.78
C ASN A 233 -13.79 -27.34 -31.98
N ALA A 234 -13.67 -26.08 -32.40
CA ALA A 234 -12.88 -25.07 -31.71
C ALA A 234 -13.69 -24.32 -30.62
N GLN A 235 -14.96 -24.70 -30.40
CA GLN A 235 -15.72 -24.12 -29.28
C GLN A 235 -15.06 -24.51 -27.96
N PRO A 236 -14.82 -23.54 -27.05
CA PRO A 236 -14.41 -23.83 -25.69
C PRO A 236 -15.40 -24.78 -25.04
N LEU A 237 -14.87 -25.79 -24.34
CA LEU A 237 -15.64 -26.71 -23.54
C LEU A 237 -16.08 -25.99 -22.25
N ASP A 238 -17.39 -25.78 -22.11
CA ASP A 238 -17.97 -25.03 -21.01
C ASP A 238 -19.25 -25.74 -20.53
N LEU A 239 -19.54 -25.61 -19.23
CA LEU A 239 -20.72 -26.21 -18.61
C LEU A 239 -21.81 -25.14 -18.50
N THR A 240 -22.89 -25.32 -19.25
CA THR A 240 -23.99 -24.38 -19.33
C THR A 240 -25.28 -25.03 -18.85
N MET A 241 -26.21 -24.24 -18.31
CA MET A 241 -27.56 -24.73 -18.02
C MET A 241 -28.48 -24.33 -19.16
N VAL A 242 -29.12 -25.32 -19.76
CA VAL A 242 -30.01 -25.14 -20.90
C VAL A 242 -31.35 -25.80 -20.63
N ARG A 243 -32.42 -25.16 -21.09
CA ARG A 243 -33.75 -25.73 -20.99
C ARG A 243 -34.02 -26.67 -22.16
N ARG A 244 -34.49 -27.87 -21.85
CA ARG A 244 -34.90 -28.88 -22.83
C ARG A 244 -36.33 -29.32 -22.53
N GLY A 245 -37.30 -28.73 -23.23
CA GLY A 245 -38.71 -28.88 -22.89
C GLY A 245 -39.06 -28.11 -21.61
N GLU A 246 -39.61 -28.80 -20.62
CA GLU A 246 -39.93 -28.20 -19.31
C GLU A 246 -38.83 -28.37 -18.26
N GLU A 247 -37.76 -29.10 -18.58
CA GLU A 247 -36.70 -29.43 -17.63
C GLU A 247 -35.39 -28.66 -17.91
N GLN A 248 -34.68 -28.31 -16.85
CA GLN A 248 -33.34 -27.71 -16.93
C GLN A 248 -32.28 -28.80 -16.95
N ASN A 249 -31.33 -28.68 -17.87
CA ASN A 249 -30.26 -29.64 -18.07
C ASN A 249 -28.91 -28.93 -18.02
N LEU A 250 -27.92 -29.56 -17.40
CA LEU A 250 -26.52 -29.23 -17.60
C LEU A 250 -26.08 -29.73 -18.98
N HIS A 251 -25.43 -28.87 -19.75
CA HIS A 251 -24.94 -29.15 -21.09
C HIS A 251 -23.48 -28.75 -21.21
N LEU A 252 -22.68 -29.69 -21.69
CA LEU A 252 -21.28 -29.45 -21.99
C LEU A 252 -21.14 -29.03 -23.46
N THR A 253 -20.80 -27.76 -23.69
CA THR A 253 -20.76 -27.15 -25.02
C THR A 253 -19.86 -27.94 -25.97
N GLY A 254 -20.24 -28.00 -27.24
CA GLY A 254 -19.48 -28.73 -28.26
C GLY A 254 -19.56 -30.26 -28.16
N THR A 255 -20.33 -30.80 -27.21
CA THR A 255 -20.61 -32.24 -27.08
C THR A 255 -22.11 -32.53 -27.22
N GLN A 256 -22.52 -33.80 -27.20
CA GLN A 256 -23.93 -34.20 -27.08
C GLN A 256 -24.32 -34.57 -25.63
N TYR A 257 -23.52 -34.13 -24.65
CA TYR A 257 -23.79 -34.42 -23.24
C TYR A 257 -24.88 -33.50 -22.69
N PHE A 258 -25.90 -34.10 -22.08
CA PHE A 258 -26.96 -33.43 -21.34
C PHE A 258 -27.26 -34.23 -20.08
N GLU A 259 -27.38 -33.54 -18.95
CA GLU A 259 -27.72 -34.14 -17.66
C GLU A 259 -28.82 -33.33 -17.00
N GLU A 260 -29.94 -33.98 -16.69
CA GLU A 260 -31.10 -33.34 -16.05
C GLU A 260 -30.77 -32.96 -14.60
N VAL A 261 -31.16 -31.75 -14.19
CA VAL A 261 -30.96 -31.30 -12.82
C VAL A 261 -32.05 -31.87 -11.92
N THR A 262 -31.67 -32.78 -11.01
CA THR A 262 -32.61 -33.51 -10.12
C THR A 262 -32.65 -32.98 -8.68
N ASP A 263 -31.86 -31.97 -8.35
CA ASP A 263 -31.80 -31.40 -7.00
C ASP A 263 -33.14 -30.78 -6.57
N GLU A 264 -33.70 -31.25 -5.45
CA GLU A 264 -35.03 -30.84 -4.98
C GLU A 264 -35.10 -29.33 -4.66
N ALA A 265 -34.03 -28.75 -4.12
CA ALA A 265 -34.00 -27.32 -3.80
C ALA A 265 -34.05 -26.48 -5.07
N PHE A 266 -33.30 -26.86 -6.11
CA PHE A 266 -33.39 -26.22 -7.42
C PHE A 266 -34.77 -26.43 -8.08
N LEU A 267 -35.32 -27.64 -8.06
CA LEU A 267 -36.63 -27.94 -8.62
C LEU A 267 -37.77 -27.15 -7.94
N SER A 268 -37.63 -26.81 -6.65
CA SER A 268 -38.59 -25.94 -5.95
C SER A 268 -38.69 -24.52 -6.53
N THR A 269 -37.70 -24.09 -7.33
CA THR A 269 -37.66 -22.76 -7.97
C THR A 269 -38.33 -22.70 -9.35
N ARG A 270 -39.03 -23.77 -9.77
CA ARG A 270 -39.67 -23.89 -11.10
C ARG A 270 -40.54 -22.68 -11.49
N GLU A 271 -41.20 -22.06 -10.53
CA GLU A 271 -42.09 -20.91 -10.74
C GLU A 271 -41.36 -19.71 -11.39
N VAL A 272 -40.08 -19.52 -11.08
CA VAL A 272 -39.26 -18.39 -11.55
C VAL A 272 -38.36 -18.74 -12.73
N TRP A 273 -38.37 -19.97 -13.24
CA TRP A 273 -37.49 -20.38 -14.36
C TRP A 273 -37.76 -19.63 -15.67
N ASN A 274 -38.97 -19.08 -15.83
CA ASN A 274 -39.34 -18.27 -16.99
C ASN A 274 -39.05 -16.78 -16.81
N GLN A 275 -38.57 -16.39 -15.62
CA GLN A 275 -38.34 -15.01 -15.28
C GLN A 275 -36.98 -14.57 -15.83
N GLN A 276 -36.99 -13.59 -16.74
CA GLN A 276 -35.76 -13.07 -17.34
C GLN A 276 -34.97 -12.15 -16.40
N VAL A 277 -35.69 -11.40 -15.56
CA VAL A 277 -35.12 -10.42 -14.64
C VAL A 277 -35.89 -10.44 -13.33
N VAL A 278 -35.20 -10.25 -12.20
CA VAL A 278 -35.82 -10.30 -10.86
C VAL A 278 -36.88 -9.23 -10.65
N SER A 279 -36.83 -8.15 -11.43
CA SER A 279 -37.70 -6.98 -11.30
C SER A 279 -39.04 -7.11 -12.02
N GLU A 280 -39.28 -8.17 -12.79
CA GLU A 280 -40.49 -8.30 -13.59
C GLU A 280 -40.98 -9.74 -13.68
N ASP A 281 -42.29 -9.92 -13.56
CA ASP A 281 -42.97 -11.15 -13.93
C ASP A 281 -44.32 -10.83 -14.61
N LYS A 282 -45.24 -11.81 -14.65
CA LYS A 282 -46.56 -11.63 -15.29
C LYS A 282 -47.51 -10.74 -14.48
N GLU A 283 -47.25 -10.56 -13.19
CA GLU A 283 -48.10 -9.84 -12.24
C GLU A 283 -47.45 -8.54 -11.76
N VAL A 284 -46.13 -8.45 -11.74
CA VAL A 284 -45.36 -7.33 -11.20
C VAL A 284 -44.57 -6.64 -12.29
N TYR A 285 -44.83 -5.34 -12.47
CA TYR A 285 -44.08 -4.50 -13.38
C TYR A 285 -42.78 -3.98 -12.73
N ARG A 286 -41.72 -3.78 -13.53
CA ARG A 286 -40.40 -3.28 -13.08
C ARG A 286 -40.48 -2.03 -12.23
N ALA A 287 -41.28 -1.05 -12.63
CA ALA A 287 -41.38 0.20 -11.87
C ALA A 287 -42.06 0.01 -10.51
N GLU A 288 -42.98 -0.95 -10.39
CA GLU A 288 -43.64 -1.30 -9.13
C GLU A 288 -42.66 -1.98 -8.18
N TYR A 289 -41.85 -2.91 -8.69
CA TYR A 289 -40.79 -3.55 -7.93
C TYR A 289 -39.76 -2.52 -7.43
N LEU A 290 -39.32 -1.60 -8.29
CA LEU A 290 -38.40 -0.52 -7.91
C LEU A 290 -39.00 0.40 -6.83
N ALA A 291 -40.26 0.79 -6.99
CA ALA A 291 -40.96 1.63 -6.02
C ALA A 291 -41.11 0.90 -4.67
N TYR A 292 -41.42 -0.40 -4.70
CA TYR A 292 -41.52 -1.24 -3.50
C TYR A 292 -40.19 -1.34 -2.76
N LEU A 293 -39.09 -1.61 -3.45
CA LEU A 293 -37.76 -1.68 -2.85
C LEU A 293 -37.33 -0.35 -2.21
N LEU A 294 -37.62 0.76 -2.89
CA LEU A 294 -37.31 2.09 -2.35
C LEU A 294 -38.22 2.42 -1.16
N TRP A 295 -39.50 2.06 -1.22
CA TRP A 295 -40.43 2.18 -0.10
C TRP A 295 -39.97 1.40 1.13
N GLN A 296 -39.53 0.14 0.97
CA GLN A 296 -38.99 -0.67 2.07
C GLN A 296 -37.74 -0.04 2.70
N LYS A 297 -36.87 0.55 1.88
CA LYS A 297 -35.69 1.27 2.37
C LYS A 297 -36.11 2.46 3.23
N LEU A 298 -37.02 3.30 2.72
CA LEU A 298 -37.53 4.45 3.45
C LEU A 298 -38.26 4.04 4.74
N GLU A 299 -38.93 2.87 4.74
CA GLU A 299 -39.63 2.38 5.95
C GLU A 299 -38.65 2.06 7.08
N LYS A 300 -37.49 1.48 6.74
CA LYS A 300 -36.40 1.23 7.69
C LYS A 300 -35.73 2.50 8.19
N GLU A 301 -35.70 3.55 7.37
CA GLU A 301 -35.18 4.88 7.75
C GLU A 301 -36.16 5.66 8.65
N GLY A 302 -37.45 5.29 8.64
CA GLY A 302 -38.46 5.79 9.57
C GLY A 302 -39.46 6.77 8.94
N LEU A 303 -40.51 7.08 9.71
CA LEU A 303 -41.66 7.87 9.24
C LEU A 303 -41.30 9.32 8.89
N GLU A 304 -40.34 9.91 9.61
CA GLU A 304 -39.86 11.27 9.34
C GLU A 304 -39.26 11.37 7.94
N ARG A 305 -38.39 10.42 7.58
CA ARG A 305 -37.76 10.34 6.27
C ARG A 305 -38.76 10.10 5.15
N MET A 306 -39.75 9.25 5.38
CA MET A 306 -40.86 9.04 4.43
C MET A 306 -41.66 10.33 4.20
N THR A 307 -41.90 11.12 5.25
CA THR A 307 -42.61 12.40 5.16
C THR A 307 -41.80 13.43 4.37
N GLU A 308 -40.49 13.53 4.64
CA GLU A 308 -39.58 14.40 3.90
C GLU A 308 -39.60 14.08 2.39
N VAL A 309 -39.57 12.79 2.03
CA VAL A 309 -39.61 12.36 0.63
C VAL A 309 -40.94 12.72 -0.04
N VAL A 310 -42.06 12.69 0.68
CA VAL A 310 -43.36 13.15 0.14
C VAL A 310 -43.34 14.65 -0.15
N GLU A 311 -42.77 15.45 0.74
CA GLU A 311 -42.70 16.91 0.65
C GLU A 311 -41.71 17.42 -0.41
N MET A 312 -40.74 16.59 -0.82
CA MET A 312 -39.81 16.89 -1.90
C MET A 312 -40.54 17.27 -3.20
N THR A 313 -39.91 18.12 -4.01
CA THR A 313 -40.39 18.38 -5.37
C THR A 313 -40.30 17.11 -6.23
N LYS A 314 -41.15 17.01 -7.26
CA LYS A 314 -41.10 15.89 -8.23
C LYS A 314 -39.68 15.65 -8.78
N LYS A 315 -38.94 16.73 -9.06
CA LYS A 315 -37.57 16.65 -9.58
C LYS A 315 -36.61 16.01 -8.56
N GLN A 316 -36.73 16.34 -7.28
CA GLN A 316 -35.93 15.74 -6.22
C GLN A 316 -36.27 14.27 -6.00
N ARG A 317 -37.56 13.90 -5.99
CA ARG A 317 -37.98 12.50 -5.88
C ARG A 317 -37.53 11.66 -7.08
N LEU A 318 -37.66 12.19 -8.29
CA LEU A 318 -37.16 11.51 -9.48
C LEU A 318 -35.64 11.29 -9.39
N LYS A 319 -34.90 12.28 -8.89
CA LYS A 319 -33.46 12.14 -8.68
C LYS A 319 -33.14 11.04 -7.65
N LEU A 320 -33.87 10.99 -6.55
CA LEU A 320 -33.76 9.92 -5.54
C LEU A 320 -33.99 8.52 -6.16
N VAL A 321 -35.04 8.37 -6.97
CA VAL A 321 -35.34 7.11 -7.67
C VAL A 321 -34.23 6.75 -8.66
N GLN A 322 -33.75 7.73 -9.44
CA GLN A 322 -32.67 7.52 -10.41
C GLN A 322 -31.36 7.11 -9.74
N ASP A 323 -31.02 7.72 -8.61
CA ASP A 323 -29.83 7.39 -7.83
C ASP A 323 -29.96 5.99 -7.22
N TYR A 324 -31.16 5.61 -6.75
CA TYR A 324 -31.42 4.26 -6.24
C TYR A 324 -31.42 3.17 -7.31
N MET A 325 -31.82 3.53 -8.54
CA MET A 325 -31.84 2.65 -9.71
C MET A 325 -30.44 2.44 -10.31
N GLY A 326 -29.53 3.42 -10.17
CA GLY A 326 -28.26 3.48 -10.91
C GLY A 326 -27.35 2.27 -10.74
N ASP A 327 -27.29 1.69 -9.54
CA ASP A 327 -26.41 0.57 -9.23
C ASP A 327 -27.04 -0.81 -9.50
N ARG A 328 -28.30 -0.85 -9.99
CA ARG A 328 -29.11 -2.07 -10.15
C ARG A 328 -29.17 -2.56 -11.59
N TYR A 329 -28.01 -2.72 -12.21
CA TYR A 329 -27.92 -3.12 -13.62
C TYR A 329 -28.57 -4.47 -13.93
N SER A 330 -28.50 -5.42 -12.98
CA SER A 330 -29.11 -6.76 -13.12
C SER A 330 -30.64 -6.76 -13.14
N GLU A 331 -31.27 -5.65 -12.73
CA GLU A 331 -32.73 -5.49 -12.68
C GLU A 331 -33.30 -4.85 -13.96
N ALA A 332 -32.45 -4.58 -14.97
CA ALA A 332 -32.84 -4.16 -16.32
C ALA A 332 -33.78 -2.93 -16.38
N TYR A 333 -33.54 -1.91 -15.57
CA TYR A 333 -34.31 -0.67 -15.63
C TYR A 333 -33.90 0.25 -16.79
N THR A 334 -34.87 0.65 -17.59
CA THR A 334 -34.78 1.77 -18.54
C THR A 334 -35.06 3.12 -17.87
N LYS A 335 -34.05 3.99 -17.85
CA LYS A 335 -34.18 5.40 -17.44
C LYS A 335 -35.11 6.17 -18.38
N GLY A 336 -35.94 7.04 -17.82
CA GLY A 336 -36.98 7.76 -18.53
C GLY A 336 -38.32 7.01 -18.60
N ILE A 337 -38.37 5.73 -18.25
CA ILE A 337 -39.60 4.93 -18.19
C ILE A 337 -39.83 4.49 -16.74
N HIS A 338 -39.00 3.55 -16.26
CA HIS A 338 -39.22 2.92 -14.97
C HIS A 338 -38.99 3.86 -13.79
N ASP A 339 -38.03 4.78 -13.89
CA ASP A 339 -37.80 5.80 -12.87
C ASP A 339 -38.97 6.78 -12.74
N GLN A 340 -39.58 7.16 -13.87
CA GLN A 340 -40.73 8.06 -13.86
C GLN A 340 -41.98 7.38 -13.30
N ASP A 341 -42.22 6.13 -13.66
CA ASP A 341 -43.38 5.40 -13.17
C ASP A 341 -43.20 4.97 -11.72
N ALA A 342 -41.99 4.56 -11.32
CA ALA A 342 -41.67 4.25 -9.94
C ALA A 342 -41.84 5.48 -9.03
N GLU A 343 -41.48 6.69 -9.49
CA GLU A 343 -41.73 7.92 -8.74
C GLU A 343 -43.23 8.14 -8.48
N LYS A 344 -44.08 7.96 -9.50
CA LYS A 344 -45.53 8.11 -9.36
C LYS A 344 -46.11 7.08 -8.38
N ILE A 345 -45.70 5.82 -8.52
CA ILE A 345 -46.15 4.71 -7.67
C ILE A 345 -45.71 4.97 -6.22
N LEU A 346 -44.43 5.31 -6.02
CA LEU A 346 -43.87 5.60 -4.70
C LEU A 346 -44.63 6.73 -3.99
N VAL A 347 -44.91 7.83 -4.70
CA VAL A 347 -45.67 8.95 -4.13
C VAL A 347 -47.09 8.55 -3.74
N ALA A 348 -47.77 7.76 -4.56
CA ALA A 348 -49.10 7.26 -4.23
C ALA A 348 -49.09 6.38 -2.98
N VAL A 349 -48.11 5.48 -2.86
CA VAL A 349 -47.94 4.60 -1.70
C VAL A 349 -47.63 5.40 -0.43
N LEU A 350 -46.68 6.34 -0.49
CA LEU A 350 -46.28 7.14 0.67
C LEU A 350 -47.42 8.04 1.16
N ASN A 351 -48.16 8.69 0.26
CA ASN A 351 -49.34 9.48 0.61
C ASN A 351 -50.43 8.62 1.26
N THR A 352 -50.68 7.43 0.71
CA THR A 352 -51.67 6.49 1.26
C THR A 352 -51.27 6.04 2.65
N GLN A 353 -49.99 5.73 2.87
CA GLN A 353 -49.47 5.35 4.18
C GLN A 353 -49.61 6.48 5.21
N ALA A 354 -49.27 7.71 4.83
CA ALA A 354 -49.43 8.88 5.69
C ALA A 354 -50.91 9.09 6.08
N ALA A 355 -51.84 8.91 5.13
CA ALA A 355 -53.27 9.02 5.37
C ALA A 355 -53.83 7.90 6.28
N LEU A 356 -53.41 6.65 6.05
CA LEU A 356 -53.93 5.49 6.79
C LEU A 356 -53.44 5.43 8.24
N LYS A 357 -52.26 6.00 8.57
CA LYS A 357 -51.66 5.91 9.91
C LYS A 357 -51.70 4.47 10.44
N LEU A 358 -52.28 4.22 11.61
CA LEU A 358 -52.40 2.87 12.17
C LEU A 358 -53.29 1.96 11.32
N ALA A 359 -54.24 2.48 10.54
CA ALA A 359 -55.14 1.68 9.71
C ALA A 359 -54.42 0.91 8.58
N ARG A 360 -53.13 1.17 8.33
CA ARG A 360 -52.28 0.33 7.47
C ARG A 360 -52.09 -1.09 8.00
N TYR A 361 -52.25 -1.30 9.31
CA TYR A 361 -52.12 -2.60 9.95
C TYR A 361 -53.44 -3.36 9.93
N TYR A 362 -53.33 -4.69 9.79
CA TYR A 362 -54.47 -5.61 9.81
C TYR A 362 -55.37 -5.37 11.04
N PRO A 363 -56.72 -5.41 10.90
CA PRO A 363 -57.63 -5.12 12.01
C PRO A 363 -57.36 -5.93 13.28
N ARG A 364 -56.98 -7.21 13.16
CA ARG A 364 -56.63 -8.07 14.30
C ARG A 364 -55.40 -7.56 15.05
N ALA A 365 -54.35 -7.16 14.35
CA ALA A 365 -53.12 -6.63 14.96
C ALA A 365 -53.41 -5.32 15.74
N ARG A 366 -54.23 -4.43 15.16
CA ARG A 366 -54.67 -3.21 15.84
C ARG A 366 -55.50 -3.50 17.10
N ALA A 367 -56.40 -4.48 17.04
CA ALA A 367 -57.22 -4.87 18.19
C ALA A 367 -56.36 -5.43 19.33
N TRP A 368 -55.38 -6.30 19.01
CA TRP A 368 -54.43 -6.80 20.00
C TRP A 368 -53.56 -5.70 20.60
N GLY A 369 -53.06 -4.78 19.76
CA GLY A 369 -52.32 -3.61 20.21
C GLY A 369 -53.15 -2.74 21.17
N ALA A 370 -54.43 -2.51 20.86
CA ALA A 370 -55.34 -1.76 21.74
C ALA A 370 -55.61 -2.49 23.06
N VAL A 371 -55.85 -3.80 23.04
CA VAL A 371 -56.03 -4.59 24.27
C VAL A 371 -54.77 -4.54 25.13
N PHE A 372 -53.60 -4.73 24.53
CA PHE A 372 -52.32 -4.61 25.23
C PHE A 372 -52.16 -3.23 25.84
N TRP A 373 -52.33 -2.17 25.04
CA TRP A 373 -52.21 -0.79 25.49
C TRP A 373 -53.14 -0.48 26.67
N HIS A 374 -54.39 -0.94 26.65
CA HIS A 374 -55.37 -0.61 27.69
C HIS A 374 -55.38 -1.54 28.90
N LYS A 375 -54.97 -2.80 28.77
CA LYS A 375 -55.06 -3.81 29.84
C LYS A 375 -53.72 -4.24 30.42
N PHE A 376 -52.65 -4.19 29.64
CA PHE A 376 -51.38 -4.80 29.99
C PHE A 376 -50.19 -3.83 30.00
N CYS A 377 -50.29 -2.69 29.32
CA CYS A 377 -49.28 -1.64 29.39
C CYS A 377 -49.38 -0.91 30.74
N GLU A 378 -48.27 -0.85 31.49
CA GLU A 378 -48.15 -0.15 32.78
C GLU A 378 -48.38 1.36 32.60
N GLU A 379 -48.99 2.02 33.59
CA GLU A 379 -49.35 3.45 33.50
C GLU A 379 -48.12 4.34 33.28
N ASP A 380 -46.96 3.96 33.83
CA ASP A 380 -45.70 4.71 33.70
C ASP A 380 -45.14 4.71 32.25
N ILE A 381 -45.60 3.77 31.41
CA ILE A 381 -45.16 3.58 30.02
C ILE A 381 -46.20 4.15 29.02
N ARG A 382 -47.46 4.33 29.45
CA ARG A 382 -48.52 4.98 28.64
C ARG A 382 -48.31 6.50 28.62
N LYS A 383 -47.45 6.98 27.72
CA LYS A 383 -47.38 8.41 27.38
C LYS A 383 -48.34 8.78 26.26
#